data_AF-I1CGF4-F1
#
_entry.id   AF-I1CGF4-F1
#
_cell.length_a   1.000
_cell.length_b   1.000
_cell.length_c   1.000
_cell.angle_alpha   90.00
_cell.angle_beta   90.00
_cell.angle_gamma   90.00
#
_symmetry.space_group_name_H-M   'P 1'
#
loop_
_entity.id
_entity.type
_entity.pdbx_description
1 polymer ?
#
loop_
_entity_poly.entity_id
_entity_poly.type
_entity_poly.pdbx_seq_one_letter_code
_entity_poly.pdbx_strand_id
1 'polypeptide(L)'
;MPDFATGEIAKSILKSKFYKDKLKAVLLSKMDLNQIIESSSKFNESTLPIYMPFFIIAELEATVCVLYLGSNGLYVINEITTISLPTTSLEVKNGAVLRVISKLNIMKVNKH
;
A
#
# COMPACT_ATOMS: atom_id res chain seq x y z
N MET A 1 18.02 -0.49 -3.43
CA MET A 1 16.76 0.29 -3.48
C MET A 1 16.13 0.18 -2.10
N PRO A 2 15.73 1.28 -1.45
CA PRO A 2 15.17 1.20 -0.11
C PRO A 2 13.80 0.51 -0.12
N ASP A 3 13.50 -0.23 0.95
CA ASP A 3 12.23 -0.94 1.11
C ASP A 3 11.15 0.05 1.59
N PHE A 4 10.41 0.65 0.65
CA PHE A 4 9.34 1.59 0.94
C PHE A 4 7.98 0.89 0.90
N ALA A 5 7.57 0.32 2.04
CA ALA A 5 6.22 -0.17 2.24
C ALA A 5 5.73 0.29 3.61
N THR A 6 4.64 1.08 3.63
CA THR A 6 4.03 1.55 4.88
C THR A 6 2.75 0.77 5.15
N GLY A 7 2.54 0.40 6.42
CA GLY A 7 1.34 -0.29 6.88
C GLY A 7 0.75 0.39 8.11
N GLU A 8 -0.58 0.55 8.12
CA GLU A 8 -1.32 1.11 9.25
C GLU A 8 -2.40 0.11 9.72
N ILE A 9 -2.61 0.03 11.03
CA ILE A 9 -3.64 -0.84 11.65
C ILE A 9 -4.65 0.03 12.39
N ALA A 10 -5.87 0.08 11.87
CA ALA A 10 -6.99 0.77 12.50
C ALA A 10 -7.58 -0.10 13.63
N LYS A 11 -7.17 0.16 14.88
CA LYS A 11 -7.70 -0.51 16.09
C LYS A 11 -9.19 -0.30 16.40
N SER A 12 -9.91 0.58 15.69
CA SER A 12 -11.32 0.86 15.98
C SER A 12 -12.15 0.96 14.69
N ILE A 13 -13.40 0.50 14.79
CA ILE A 13 -14.37 0.27 13.71
C ILE A 13 -14.94 1.57 13.13
N LEU A 14 -14.56 2.73 13.69
CA LEU A 14 -15.10 4.00 13.24
C LEU A 14 -14.58 4.34 11.84
N LYS A 15 -15.50 4.58 10.89
CA LYS A 15 -15.18 5.09 9.55
C LYS A 15 -14.24 6.30 9.60
N SER A 16 -14.46 7.21 10.54
CA SER A 16 -13.60 8.38 10.74
C SER A 16 -12.15 8.01 11.12
N LYS A 17 -11.96 6.94 11.89
CA LYS A 17 -10.63 6.41 12.22
C LYS A 17 -9.98 5.76 11.01
N PHE A 18 -10.73 4.95 10.25
CA PHE A 18 -10.23 4.39 8.99
C PHE A 18 -9.73 5.48 8.03
N TYR A 19 -10.52 6.53 7.81
CA TYR A 19 -10.10 7.63 6.94
C TYR A 19 -8.91 8.42 7.50
N LYS A 20 -8.82 8.59 8.82
CA LYS A 20 -7.67 9.24 9.45
C LYS A 20 -6.39 8.41 9.29
N ASP A 21 -6.46 7.11 9.49
CA ASP A 21 -5.32 6.21 9.34
C ASP A 21 -4.94 6.05 7.85
N LYS A 22 -5.92 6.04 6.94
CA LYS A 22 -5.71 6.14 5.47
C LYS A 22 -4.96 7.41 5.08
N LEU A 23 -5.37 8.56 5.62
CA LEU A 23 -4.70 9.83 5.34
C LEU A 23 -3.24 9.83 5.81
N LYS A 24 -2.94 9.28 6.99
CA LYS A 24 -1.55 9.14 7.46
C LYS A 24 -0.71 8.28 6.52
N ALA A 25 -1.23 7.11 6.13
CA ALA A 25 -0.53 6.22 5.21
C ALA A 25 -0.23 6.92 3.88
N VAL A 26 -1.20 7.64 3.32
CA VAL A 26 -1.02 8.44 2.10
C VAL A 26 0.06 9.51 2.25
N LEU A 27 0.06 10.24 3.38
CA LEU A 27 1.05 11.29 3.62
C LEU A 27 2.47 10.71 3.75
N LEU A 28 2.64 9.59 4.45
CA LEU A 28 3.92 8.90 4.56
C LEU A 28 4.40 8.40 3.20
N SER A 29 3.54 7.69 2.45
CA SER A 29 3.89 7.23 1.10
C SER A 29 4.22 8.37 0.13
N LYS A 30 3.59 9.54 0.30
CA LYS A 30 3.91 10.75 -0.47
C LYS A 30 5.30 11.28 -0.11
N MET A 31 5.61 11.37 1.18
CA MET A 31 6.93 11.81 1.64
C MET A 31 8.03 10.89 1.10
N ASP A 32 7.82 9.58 1.18
CA ASP A 32 8.75 8.59 0.65
C ASP A 32 8.91 8.74 -0.88
N LEU A 33 7.79 8.85 -1.62
CA LEU A 33 7.82 9.06 -3.07
C LEU A 33 8.61 10.32 -3.44
N ASN A 34 8.38 11.43 -2.73
CA ASN A 34 9.07 12.69 -2.99
C ASN A 34 10.56 12.58 -2.73
N GLN A 35 10.95 11.93 -1.63
CA GLN A 35 12.35 11.69 -1.32
C GLN A 35 13.03 10.85 -2.41
N ILE A 36 12.34 9.86 -3.00
CA ILE A 36 12.88 9.08 -4.12
C ILE A 36 13.04 9.96 -5.37
N ILE A 37 12.02 10.75 -5.70
CA ILE A 37 12.07 11.64 -6.87
C ILE A 37 13.23 12.62 -6.73
N GLU A 38 13.34 13.31 -5.59
CA GLU A 38 14.40 14.29 -5.30
C GLU A 38 15.80 13.68 -5.28
N SER A 39 15.94 12.46 -4.77
CA SER A 39 17.24 11.77 -4.71
C SER A 39 17.64 11.13 -6.05
N SER A 40 16.72 11.02 -7.01
CA SER A 40 17.01 10.47 -8.33
C SER A 40 17.39 11.57 -9.32
N SER A 41 18.64 11.56 -9.79
CA SER A 41 19.15 12.50 -10.80
C SER A 41 18.59 12.26 -12.22
N LYS A 42 17.61 11.36 -12.36
CA LYS A 42 17.12 10.83 -13.65
C LYS A 42 15.59 10.86 -13.79
N PHE A 43 14.87 11.49 -12.87
CA PHE A 43 13.42 11.62 -13.01
C PHE A 43 13.11 12.66 -14.09
N ASN A 44 12.88 12.15 -15.29
CA ASN A 44 12.42 12.92 -16.44
C ASN A 44 10.96 12.50 -16.69
N GLU A 45 10.12 13.34 -17.31
CA GLU A 45 8.73 12.98 -17.60
C GLU A 45 8.54 11.66 -18.40
N SER A 46 9.62 11.15 -19.01
CA SER A 46 9.67 9.87 -19.72
C SER A 46 10.01 8.65 -18.86
N THR A 47 10.28 8.79 -17.56
CA THR A 47 10.52 7.63 -16.68
C THR A 47 9.21 6.96 -16.28
N LEU A 48 9.24 5.62 -16.19
CA LEU A 48 8.10 4.84 -15.68
C LEU A 48 7.66 5.39 -14.31
N PRO A 49 6.34 5.43 -14.01
CA PRO A 49 5.85 5.90 -12.74
C PRO A 49 6.42 5.06 -11.58
N ILE A 50 6.90 5.73 -10.53
CA ILE A 50 7.21 5.06 -9.27
C ILE A 50 5.91 4.88 -8.50
N TYR A 51 5.65 3.64 -8.11
CA TYR A 51 4.50 3.28 -7.27
C TYR A 51 4.96 3.03 -5.84
N MET A 52 4.42 3.77 -4.88
CA MET A 52 4.59 3.55 -3.45
C MET A 52 3.41 2.76 -2.91
N PRO A 53 3.58 1.46 -2.62
CA PRO A 53 2.52 0.64 -2.08
C PRO A 53 2.34 0.91 -0.58
N PHE A 54 1.09 0.91 -0.13
CA PHE A 54 0.75 0.94 1.28
C PHE A 54 -0.51 0.13 1.54
N PHE A 55 -0.68 -0.35 2.77
CA PHE A 55 -1.90 -1.05 3.15
C PHE A 55 -2.48 -0.51 4.45
N ILE A 56 -3.80 -0.62 4.57
CA ILE A 56 -4.55 -0.26 5.76
C ILE A 56 -5.33 -1.50 6.18
N ILE A 57 -5.10 -1.95 7.41
CA ILE A 57 -5.88 -3.04 8.00
C ILE A 57 -6.97 -2.43 8.88
N ALA A 58 -8.22 -2.77 8.59
CA ALA A 58 -9.37 -2.49 9.43
C ALA A 58 -10.11 -3.80 9.69
N GLU A 59 -10.28 -4.14 10.97
CA GLU A 59 -10.82 -5.42 11.40
C GLU A 59 -10.05 -6.61 10.79
N LEU A 60 -10.73 -7.45 10.01
CA LEU A 60 -10.19 -8.61 9.32
C LEU A 60 -10.09 -8.35 7.82
N GLU A 61 -9.99 -7.09 7.41
CA GLU A 61 -9.78 -6.69 6.02
C GLU A 61 -8.56 -5.79 5.88
N ALA A 62 -7.66 -6.13 4.96
CA ALA A 62 -6.56 -5.28 4.55
C ALA A 62 -6.85 -4.71 3.16
N THR A 63 -6.88 -3.39 3.04
CA THR A 63 -6.96 -2.69 1.76
C THR A 63 -5.56 -2.33 1.29
N VAL A 64 -5.16 -2.85 0.13
CA VAL A 64 -3.86 -2.55 -0.49
C VAL A 64 -4.05 -1.44 -1.52
N CYS A 65 -3.30 -0.37 -1.35
CA CYS A 65 -3.29 0.78 -2.24
C CYS A 65 -1.90 1.01 -2.82
N VAL A 66 -1.83 1.74 -3.92
CA VAL A 66 -0.60 2.34 -4.43
C VAL A 66 -0.78 3.84 -4.58
N LEU A 67 0.24 4.59 -4.22
CA LEU A 67 0.37 6.01 -4.50
C LEU A 67 1.39 6.21 -5.62
N TYR A 68 1.09 7.04 -6.59
CA TYR A 68 2.07 7.46 -7.60
C TYR A 68 1.85 8.91 -8.02
N LEU A 69 2.88 9.51 -8.62
CA LEU A 69 2.81 10.82 -9.22
C LEU A 69 2.31 10.69 -10.66
N GLY A 70 1.11 11.20 -10.92
CA GLY A 70 0.52 11.29 -12.25
C GLY A 70 0.96 12.55 -13.00
N SER A 71 0.35 12.78 -14.17
CA SER A 71 0.59 13.98 -14.96
C SER A 71 0.26 15.27 -14.18
N ASN A 72 0.96 16.35 -14.51
CA ASN A 72 0.73 17.69 -13.94
C ASN A 72 0.94 17.78 -12.40
N GLY A 73 1.76 16.89 -11.83
CA GLY A 73 2.08 16.90 -10.40
C GLY A 73 0.96 16.40 -9.49
N LEU A 74 -0.07 15.76 -10.04
CA LEU A 74 -1.18 15.20 -9.27
C LEU A 74 -0.82 13.84 -8.70
N TYR A 75 -1.01 13.65 -7.39
CA TYR A 75 -0.84 12.36 -6.74
C TYR A 75 -2.11 11.53 -6.89
N VAL A 76 -1.97 10.31 -7.37
CA VAL A 76 -3.09 9.39 -7.57
C VAL A 76 -2.96 8.22 -6.62
N ILE A 77 -4.06 7.90 -5.94
CA ILE A 77 -4.20 6.69 -5.13
C ILE A 77 -5.05 5.70 -5.92
N ASN A 78 -4.53 4.50 -6.11
CA ASN A 78 -5.29 3.40 -6.69
C ASN A 78 -5.44 2.27 -5.66
N GLU A 79 -6.66 1.80 -5.47
CA GLU A 79 -6.93 0.62 -4.66
C GLU A 79 -6.74 -0.63 -5.52
N ILE A 80 -5.78 -1.48 -5.14
CA ILE A 80 -5.39 -2.63 -5.95
C ILE A 80 -6.20 -3.86 -5.57
N THR A 81 -6.33 -4.12 -4.28
CA THR A 81 -7.06 -5.28 -3.78
C THR A 81 -7.45 -5.14 -2.33
N THR A 82 -8.49 -5.87 -1.94
CA THR A 82 -8.85 -6.12 -0.55
C THR A 82 -8.53 -7.57 -0.19
N ILE A 83 -7.94 -7.75 0.98
CA ILE A 83 -7.54 -9.05 1.53
C ILE A 83 -8.34 -9.28 2.80
N SER A 84 -9.28 -10.22 2.76
CA SER A 84 -9.92 -10.73 3.97
C SER A 84 -8.95 -11.68 4.69
N LEU A 85 -8.68 -11.40 5.96
CA LEU A 85 -7.91 -12.23 6.85
C LEU A 85 -8.75 -13.44 7.28
N PRO A 86 -8.14 -14.63 7.43
CA PRO A 86 -8.85 -15.81 7.90
C PRO A 86 -9.39 -15.59 9.31
N THR A 87 -10.61 -16.03 9.52
CA THR A 87 -11.37 -15.88 10.77
C THR A 87 -11.56 -17.21 11.49
N THR A 88 -11.43 -18.34 10.76
CA THR A 88 -11.63 -19.68 11.33
C THR A 88 -10.42 -20.60 11.15
N SER A 89 -10.29 -21.58 12.04
CA SER A 89 -9.26 -22.62 11.93
C SER A 89 -9.44 -23.50 10.68
N LEU A 90 -10.68 -23.67 10.21
CA LEU A 90 -10.99 -24.39 8.97
C LEU A 90 -10.44 -23.64 7.75
N GLU A 91 -10.62 -22.32 7.68
CA GLU A 91 -10.05 -21.49 6.61
C GLU A 91 -8.52 -21.58 6.59
N VAL A 92 -7.89 -21.55 7.77
CA VAL A 92 -6.44 -21.72 7.90
C VAL A 92 -6.00 -23.09 7.36
N LYS A 93 -6.67 -24.17 7.77
CA LYS A 93 -6.41 -25.53 7.26
C LYS A 93 -6.62 -25.63 5.75
N ASN A 94 -7.57 -24.88 5.21
CA ASN A 94 -7.84 -24.78 3.77
C ASN A 94 -6.91 -23.81 3.03
N GLY A 95 -5.77 -23.43 3.62
CA GLY A 95 -4.73 -22.63 2.96
C GLY A 95 -5.02 -21.14 2.86
N ALA A 96 -5.94 -20.58 3.67
CA ALA A 96 -6.24 -19.14 3.63
C ALA A 96 -5.02 -18.25 3.91
N VAL A 97 -4.11 -18.68 4.78
CA VAL A 97 -2.86 -17.96 5.07
C VAL A 97 -2.00 -17.82 3.82
N LEU A 98 -1.87 -18.89 3.01
CA LEU A 98 -1.11 -18.86 1.76
C LEU A 98 -1.74 -17.90 0.75
N ARG A 99 -3.07 -17.82 0.69
CA ARG A 99 -3.79 -16.85 -0.16
C ARG A 99 -3.56 -15.41 0.29
N VAL A 100 -3.52 -15.15 1.59
CA VAL A 100 -3.15 -13.83 2.14
C VAL A 100 -1.73 -13.47 1.72
N ILE A 101 -0.77 -14.37 1.92
CA ILE A 101 0.63 -14.16 1.53
C ILE A 101 0.76 -13.90 0.02
N SER A 102 0.06 -14.66 -0.81
CA SER A 102 0.12 -14.47 -2.27
C SER A 102 -0.40 -13.10 -2.69
N LYS A 103 -1.45 -12.59 -2.03
CA LYS A 103 -1.95 -11.23 -2.30
C LYS A 103 -1.01 -10.15 -1.77
N LEU A 104 -0.34 -10.37 -0.65
CA LEU A 104 0.66 -9.46 -0.11
C LEU A 104 1.94 -9.39 -0.97
N ASN A 105 2.18 -10.34 -1.87
CA ASN A 105 3.32 -10.25 -2.79
C ASN A 105 3.27 -9.01 -3.69
N ILE A 106 2.11 -8.36 -3.85
CA ILE A 106 1.99 -7.07 -4.56
C ILE A 106 2.83 -5.97 -3.88
N MET A 107 3.05 -6.09 -2.57
CA MET A 107 3.90 -5.16 -1.80
C MET A 107 5.39 -5.41 -2.01
N LYS A 108 5.79 -6.50 -2.68
CA LYS A 108 7.19 -6.72 -3.01
C LYS A 108 7.59 -5.72 -4.08
N VAL A 109 8.50 -4.82 -3.72
CA VAL A 109 9.14 -3.91 -4.66
C VAL A 109 9.80 -4.75 -5.75
N ASN A 110 9.35 -4.61 -7.01
CA ASN A 110 9.98 -5.29 -8.14
C ASN A 110 11.44 -4.82 -8.23
N LYS A 111 12.36 -5.76 -8.03
CA LYS A 111 13.78 -5.58 -8.32
C LYS A 111 13.95 -5.56 -9.84
N HIS A 112 13.96 -4.38 -10.43
CA HIS A 112 14.47 -4.17 -11.79
C HIS A 112 15.71 -3.31 -11.72
#